data_AF-A0A4R2HJD3-F1
#
_entry.id   AF-A0A4R2HJD3-F1
#
_cell.length_a   1.000
_cell.length_b   1.000
_cell.length_c   1.000
_cell.angle_alpha   90.00
_cell.angle_beta   90.00
_cell.angle_gamma   90.00
#
_symmetry.space_group_name_H-M   'P 1'
#
loop_
_entity.id
_entity.type
_entity.pdbx_description
1 polymer ?
#
loop_
_entity_poly.entity_id
_entity_poly.type
_entity_poly.pdbx_seq_one_letter_code
_entity_poly.pdbx_strand_id
1 'polypeptide(L)'
;MKQFSFFSRTTCLTATLVILTVSTFAQNVKTTSTAFDTYEHVNGNELIKKMILAKHELNKNRNAKSAISANFSAPQYILNRDNPTVISFDGLDYLVQNNCVLAVKGLNLSDDALSQITEKLCFLDQVQFDYHEKINRAYCNGNENSQKIRNLNKWYLLTLRIISTTVNDFASLAKKYDAASFAKLLVKLPVPNLDAVATPTMAQSVVRLAK
;
A
#
# COMPACT_ATOMS: atom_id res chain seq x y z
N MET A 1 20.22 87.02 -53.38
CA MET A 1 20.73 85.88 -54.18
C MET A 1 19.79 84.70 -53.96
N LYS A 2 19.27 84.13 -55.07
CA LYS A 2 18.78 82.75 -55.33
C LYS A 2 17.94 82.07 -54.23
N GLN A 3 16.62 81.94 -54.42
CA GLN A 3 15.94 80.77 -55.02
C GLN A 3 16.27 79.43 -54.33
N PHE A 4 15.28 78.72 -53.77
CA PHE A 4 14.56 77.64 -54.44
C PHE A 4 13.54 76.97 -53.51
N SER A 5 12.52 76.43 -54.16
CA SER A 5 11.24 75.91 -53.70
C SER A 5 11.23 74.41 -53.39
N PHE A 6 10.19 73.98 -52.64
CA PHE A 6 9.37 72.76 -52.80
C PHE A 6 9.99 71.35 -52.62
N PHE A 7 9.30 70.50 -51.83
CA PHE A 7 8.85 69.10 -52.06
C PHE A 7 8.55 68.46 -50.69
N SER A 8 7.29 68.28 -50.25
CA SER A 8 6.36 67.19 -50.58
C SER A 8 6.97 65.78 -50.42
N ARG A 9 6.59 65.04 -49.37
CA ARG A 9 5.58 63.95 -49.42
C ARG A 9 5.59 63.08 -48.16
N THR A 10 4.37 62.83 -47.70
CA THR A 10 3.82 61.77 -46.87
C THR A 10 4.34 60.36 -47.21
N THR A 11 4.51 59.49 -46.20
CA THR A 11 4.36 58.01 -46.15
C THR A 11 5.18 57.47 -44.96
N CYS A 12 4.87 56.40 -44.23
CA CYS A 12 3.79 55.41 -44.22
C CYS A 12 3.72 54.82 -42.79
N LEU A 13 2.52 54.44 -42.36
CA LEU A 13 2.23 53.68 -41.15
C LEU A 13 2.76 52.23 -41.28
N THR A 14 3.42 51.69 -40.27
CA THR A 14 3.52 50.23 -40.07
C THR A 14 3.29 49.89 -38.59
N ALA A 15 2.02 49.66 -38.25
CA ALA A 15 1.65 49.00 -37.00
C ALA A 15 1.92 47.50 -37.16
N THR A 16 2.91 46.97 -36.45
CA THR A 16 3.13 45.53 -36.34
C THR A 16 2.18 44.96 -35.29
N LEU A 17 1.12 44.31 -35.77
CA LEU A 17 0.21 43.49 -34.98
C LEU A 17 0.89 42.14 -34.71
N VAL A 18 1.42 41.93 -33.50
CA VAL A 18 1.89 40.61 -33.07
C VAL A 18 0.67 39.79 -32.66
N ILE A 19 0.25 38.90 -33.55
CA ILE A 19 -0.74 37.87 -33.25
C ILE A 19 -0.04 36.80 -32.41
N LEU A 20 -0.23 36.85 -31.08
CA LEU A 20 0.09 35.74 -30.20
C LEU A 20 -0.97 34.65 -30.44
N THR A 21 -0.62 33.65 -31.25
CA THR A 21 -1.43 32.45 -31.41
C THR A 21 -1.46 31.66 -30.11
N VAL A 22 -2.68 31.43 -29.65
CA VAL A 22 -3.01 30.67 -28.47
C VAL A 22 -2.51 29.23 -28.66
N SER A 23 -1.51 28.84 -27.88
CA SER A 23 -1.22 27.42 -27.67
C SER A 23 -2.10 26.95 -26.53
N THR A 24 -3.36 26.61 -26.83
CA THR A 24 -4.16 25.80 -25.92
C THR A 24 -3.44 24.48 -25.73
N PHE A 25 -2.76 24.32 -24.59
CA PHE A 25 -2.28 23.03 -24.11
C PHE A 25 -3.51 22.15 -23.85
N ALA A 26 -3.90 21.39 -24.87
CA ALA A 26 -4.76 20.23 -24.69
C ALA A 26 -3.96 19.18 -23.91
N GLN A 27 -4.03 19.22 -22.58
CA GLN A 27 -3.61 18.09 -21.75
C GLN A 27 -4.62 16.96 -21.91
N ASN A 28 -4.50 16.21 -23.01
CA ASN A 28 -5.08 14.88 -23.10
C ASN A 28 -4.13 13.92 -22.39
N VAL A 29 -4.12 13.96 -21.05
CA VAL A 29 -3.39 12.98 -20.25
C VAL A 29 -4.26 11.72 -20.19
N LYS A 30 -4.05 10.86 -21.17
CA LYS A 30 -4.43 9.44 -21.10
C LYS A 30 -3.15 8.63 -20.94
N THR A 31 -2.46 8.84 -19.81
CA THR A 31 -1.17 8.19 -19.52
C THR A 31 -1.12 7.73 -18.06
N THR A 32 -2.03 6.86 -17.65
CA THR A 32 -1.94 6.14 -16.37
C THR A 32 -1.80 4.62 -16.53
N SER A 33 -1.80 4.11 -17.78
CA SER A 33 -1.71 2.66 -18.02
C SER A 33 -0.27 2.12 -17.97
N THR A 34 0.75 2.90 -18.34
CA THR A 34 2.12 2.38 -18.53
C THR A 34 2.94 2.24 -17.25
N ALA A 35 2.58 2.96 -16.19
CA ALA A 35 3.35 2.96 -14.94
C ALA A 35 3.29 1.60 -14.24
N PHE A 36 2.11 0.96 -14.19
CA PHE A 36 1.93 -0.32 -13.49
C PHE A 36 2.62 -1.49 -14.19
N ASP A 37 2.79 -1.44 -15.51
CA ASP A 37 3.32 -2.57 -16.29
C ASP A 37 4.87 -2.65 -16.24
N THR A 38 5.53 -1.67 -15.61
CA THR A 38 7.01 -1.55 -15.58
C THR A 38 7.62 -2.12 -14.28
N TYR A 39 6.80 -2.37 -13.25
CA TYR A 39 7.28 -2.76 -11.93
C TYR A 39 7.17 -4.28 -11.69
N GLU A 40 7.88 -4.79 -10.68
CA GLU A 40 7.71 -6.18 -10.23
C GLU A 40 6.24 -6.43 -9.88
N HIS A 41 5.69 -7.56 -10.32
CA HIS A 41 4.29 -7.91 -10.12
C HIS A 41 4.16 -9.11 -9.19
N VAL A 42 3.49 -8.92 -8.06
CA VAL A 42 3.17 -9.96 -7.08
C VAL A 42 1.67 -10.22 -7.07
N ASN A 43 1.29 -11.49 -7.19
CA ASN A 43 -0.08 -11.93 -6.92
C ASN A 43 -0.29 -12.06 -5.41
N GLY A 44 -0.89 -11.05 -4.79
CA GLY A 44 -1.13 -11.00 -3.35
C GLY A 44 -2.09 -12.09 -2.85
N ASN A 45 -3.09 -12.46 -3.66
CA ASN A 45 -4.02 -13.55 -3.35
C ASN A 45 -3.31 -14.90 -3.25
N GLU A 46 -2.42 -15.20 -4.19
CA GLU A 46 -1.61 -16.41 -4.15
C GLU A 46 -0.59 -16.38 -3.01
N LEU A 47 -0.01 -15.23 -2.71
CA LEU A 47 0.92 -15.07 -1.60
C LEU A 47 0.26 -15.41 -0.26
N ILE A 48 -0.93 -14.87 0.01
CA ILE A 48 -1.70 -15.19 1.22
C ILE A 48 -2.03 -16.69 1.27
N LYS A 49 -2.48 -17.29 0.16
CA LYS A 49 -2.74 -18.74 0.09
C LYS A 49 -1.49 -19.56 0.43
N LYS A 50 -0.34 -19.22 -0.13
CA LYS A 50 0.95 -19.87 0.16
C LYS A 50 1.31 -19.75 1.65
N MET A 51 1.13 -18.58 2.24
CA MET A 51 1.39 -18.34 3.67
C MET A 51 0.47 -19.17 4.59
N ILE A 52 -0.80 -19.33 4.22
CA ILE A 52 -1.75 -20.19 4.94
C ILE A 52 -1.36 -21.67 4.81
N LEU A 53 -1.08 -22.13 3.58
CA LEU A 53 -0.69 -23.52 3.31
C LEU A 53 0.60 -23.90 4.04
N ALA A 54 1.61 -23.03 4.05
CA ALA A 54 2.85 -23.24 4.77
C ALA A 54 2.61 -23.50 6.27
N LYS A 55 1.66 -22.79 6.89
CA LYS A 55 1.30 -23.04 8.29
C LYS A 55 0.50 -24.31 8.50
N HIS A 56 -0.38 -24.70 7.58
CA HIS A 56 -1.06 -25.99 7.68
C HIS A 56 -0.10 -27.17 7.59
N GLU A 57 0.86 -27.13 6.66
CA GLU A 57 1.89 -28.16 6.53
C GLU A 57 2.77 -28.25 7.77
N LEU A 58 3.19 -27.11 8.33
CA LEU A 58 3.94 -27.08 9.59
C LEU A 58 3.17 -27.73 10.74
N ASN A 59 1.87 -27.47 10.85
CA ASN A 59 1.03 -28.05 11.90
C ASN A 59 0.80 -29.55 11.71
N LYS A 60 0.66 -30.02 10.47
CA LYS A 60 0.49 -31.44 10.14
C LYS A 60 1.74 -32.26 10.47
N ASN A 61 2.92 -31.71 10.18
CA ASN A 61 4.20 -32.41 10.35
C ASN A 61 4.75 -32.33 11.79
N ARG A 62 4.05 -31.64 12.71
CA ARG A 62 4.46 -31.46 14.12
C ARG A 62 4.58 -32.76 14.92
N ASN A 63 3.82 -33.80 14.56
CA ASN A 63 3.84 -35.09 15.26
C ASN A 63 4.95 -36.04 14.78
N ALA A 64 5.65 -35.68 13.70
CA ALA A 64 6.84 -36.41 13.29
C ALA A 64 8.01 -36.01 14.20
N LYS A 65 8.76 -36.99 14.72
CA LYS A 65 9.89 -36.81 15.65
C LYS A 65 11.01 -35.86 15.14
N SER A 66 10.91 -35.31 13.93
CA SER A 66 11.84 -34.36 13.32
C SER A 66 11.42 -32.88 13.42
N ALA A 67 10.35 -32.52 14.15
CA ALA A 67 9.91 -31.13 14.27
C ALA A 67 10.97 -30.15 14.83
N ILE A 68 12.02 -30.67 15.47
CA ILE A 68 13.18 -29.90 15.98
C ILE A 68 14.10 -29.43 14.83
N SER A 69 14.04 -30.06 13.65
CA SER A 69 14.73 -29.62 12.43
C SER A 69 13.79 -29.01 11.39
N ALA A 70 12.57 -28.64 11.78
CA ALA A 70 11.61 -28.05 10.85
C ALA A 70 12.16 -26.71 10.34
N ASN A 71 12.49 -26.64 9.05
CA ASN A 71 12.78 -25.38 8.37
C ASN A 71 11.54 -24.48 8.45
N PHE A 72 11.47 -23.64 9.48
CA PHE A 72 10.43 -22.63 9.60
C PHE A 72 10.54 -21.69 8.41
N SER A 73 9.43 -21.43 7.72
CA SER A 73 9.42 -20.35 6.75
C SER A 73 9.75 -19.04 7.46
N ALA A 74 10.61 -18.23 6.86
CA ALA A 74 10.89 -16.90 7.37
C ALA A 74 9.58 -16.06 7.41
N PRO A 75 9.36 -15.25 8.45
CA PRO A 75 8.36 -14.21 8.41
C PRO A 75 8.61 -13.30 7.20
N GLN A 76 7.56 -12.97 6.47
CA GLN A 76 7.64 -12.13 5.28
C GLN A 76 6.49 -11.12 5.30
N TYR A 77 6.79 -9.91 4.86
CA TYR A 77 5.78 -8.88 4.60
C TYR A 77 5.10 -9.15 3.25
N ILE A 78 3.87 -8.70 3.14
CA ILE A 78 3.11 -8.71 1.89
C ILE A 78 3.35 -7.39 1.15
N LEU A 79 3.18 -6.26 1.85
CA LEU A 79 3.10 -4.89 1.32
C LEU A 79 4.37 -4.07 1.56
N ASN A 80 5.12 -4.37 2.62
CA ASN A 80 6.39 -3.70 2.85
C ASN A 80 7.45 -4.18 1.84
N ARG A 81 7.73 -3.34 0.84
CA ARG A 81 8.64 -3.61 -0.29
C ARG A 81 9.62 -2.44 -0.45
N ASP A 82 10.91 -2.75 -0.54
CA ASP A 82 11.94 -1.71 -0.72
C ASP A 82 11.84 -1.03 -2.09
N ASN A 83 11.56 -1.83 -3.12
CA ASN A 83 11.38 -1.35 -4.49
C ASN A 83 9.89 -1.16 -4.82
N PRO A 84 9.55 -0.21 -5.72
CA PRO A 84 8.19 -0.08 -6.20
C PRO A 84 7.69 -1.40 -6.79
N THR A 85 6.61 -1.93 -6.23
CA THR A 85 6.06 -3.24 -6.54
C THR A 85 4.57 -3.11 -6.78
N VAL A 86 4.06 -3.75 -7.83
CA VAL A 86 2.61 -3.89 -8.04
C VAL A 86 2.14 -5.16 -7.37
N ILE A 87 1.18 -5.03 -6.47
CA ILE A 87 0.55 -6.16 -5.79
C ILE A 87 -0.91 -6.22 -6.20
N SER A 88 -1.35 -7.35 -6.75
CA SER A 88 -2.75 -7.55 -7.13
C SER A 88 -3.52 -8.32 -6.07
N PHE A 89 -4.68 -7.79 -5.70
CA PHE A 89 -5.69 -8.47 -4.90
C PHE A 89 -7.05 -8.35 -5.56
N ASP A 90 -7.71 -9.48 -5.81
CA ASP A 90 -9.10 -9.56 -6.29
C ASP A 90 -9.42 -8.69 -7.52
N GLY A 91 -8.40 -8.53 -8.38
CA GLY A 91 -8.46 -7.74 -9.62
C GLY A 91 -8.21 -6.24 -9.44
N LEU A 92 -7.78 -5.80 -8.25
CA LEU A 92 -7.34 -4.44 -7.97
C LEU A 92 -5.82 -4.44 -7.75
N ASP A 93 -5.12 -3.57 -8.48
CA ASP A 93 -3.66 -3.48 -8.47
C ASP A 93 -3.22 -2.28 -7.63
N TYR A 94 -2.32 -2.54 -6.67
CA TYR A 94 -1.77 -1.54 -5.76
C TYR A 94 -0.29 -1.34 -6.08
N LEU A 95 0.13 -0.11 -6.33
CA LEU A 95 1.55 0.21 -6.38
C LEU A 95 2.02 0.52 -4.97
N VAL A 96 2.97 -0.25 -4.46
CA VAL A 96 3.49 -0.11 -3.10
C VAL A 96 4.99 0.11 -3.10
N GLN A 97 5.47 0.90 -2.14
CA GLN A 97 6.89 1.08 -1.85
C GLN A 97 7.06 1.57 -0.41
N ASN A 98 8.08 1.10 0.29
CA ASN A 98 8.46 1.54 1.63
C ASN A 98 7.28 1.54 2.61
N ASN A 99 6.50 0.44 2.59
CA ASN A 99 5.30 0.27 3.42
C ASN A 99 4.20 1.31 3.16
N CYS A 100 4.14 1.90 1.96
CA CYS A 100 3.13 2.87 1.55
C CYS A 100 2.45 2.43 0.25
N VAL A 101 1.13 2.61 0.18
CA VAL A 101 0.38 2.49 -1.08
C VAL A 101 0.48 3.83 -1.82
N LEU A 102 1.21 3.84 -2.92
CA LEU A 102 1.45 5.04 -3.73
C LEU A 102 0.33 5.31 -4.74
N ALA A 103 -0.30 4.26 -5.25
CA ALA A 103 -1.40 4.38 -6.21
C ALA A 103 -2.24 3.10 -6.25
N VAL A 104 -3.49 3.24 -6.71
CA VAL A 104 -4.37 2.12 -7.03
C VAL A 104 -4.76 2.22 -8.50
N LYS A 105 -4.50 1.17 -9.29
CA LYS A 105 -4.71 1.18 -10.73
C LYS A 105 -6.18 1.47 -11.06
N GLY A 106 -6.40 2.44 -11.93
CA GLY A 106 -7.75 2.83 -12.37
C GLY A 106 -8.52 3.73 -11.41
N LEU A 107 -7.95 4.12 -10.26
CA LEU A 107 -8.56 5.07 -9.33
C LEU A 107 -7.66 6.28 -9.12
N ASN A 108 -8.20 7.48 -9.36
CA ASN A 108 -7.51 8.73 -9.03
C ASN A 108 -7.85 9.15 -7.59
N LEU A 109 -7.15 8.57 -6.63
CA LEU A 109 -7.37 8.78 -5.19
C LEU A 109 -6.57 9.99 -4.69
N SER A 110 -7.10 10.69 -3.68
CA SER A 110 -6.34 11.70 -2.94
C SER A 110 -5.29 11.06 -2.04
N ASP A 111 -4.27 11.82 -1.65
CA ASP A 111 -3.25 11.39 -0.69
C ASP A 111 -3.86 10.91 0.64
N ASP A 112 -4.93 11.58 1.10
CA ASP A 112 -5.67 11.16 2.30
C ASP A 112 -6.30 9.77 2.14
N ALA A 113 -6.94 9.49 0.99
CA ALA A 113 -7.52 8.19 0.73
C ALA A 113 -6.45 7.10 0.61
N LEU A 114 -5.30 7.40 -0.01
CA LEU A 114 -4.14 6.50 -0.08
C LEU A 114 -3.53 6.25 1.31
N SER A 115 -3.47 7.28 2.18
CA SER A 115 -3.03 7.15 3.57
C SER A 115 -3.95 6.22 4.35
N GLN A 116 -5.28 6.37 4.21
CA GLN A 116 -6.24 5.48 4.88
C GLN A 116 -6.13 4.01 4.43
N ILE A 117 -5.90 3.77 3.14
CA ILE A 117 -5.62 2.41 2.62
C ILE A 117 -4.32 1.90 3.24
N THR A 118 -3.27 2.71 3.21
CA THR A 118 -1.94 2.38 3.75
C THR A 118 -2.04 2.01 5.22
N GLU A 119 -2.65 2.84 6.06
CA GLU A 119 -2.81 2.60 7.49
C GLU A 119 -3.51 1.26 7.76
N LYS A 120 -4.63 0.98 7.08
CA LYS A 120 -5.39 -0.26 7.28
C LYS A 120 -4.59 -1.48 6.85
N LEU A 121 -4.00 -1.44 5.66
CA LEU A 121 -3.32 -2.61 5.10
C LEU A 121 -1.96 -2.87 5.73
N CYS A 122 -1.16 -1.83 5.97
CA CYS A 122 0.17 -1.97 6.56
C CYS A 122 0.10 -2.34 8.04
N PHE A 123 -0.91 -1.87 8.78
CA PHE A 123 -1.16 -2.36 10.15
C PHE A 123 -1.39 -3.88 10.15
N LEU A 124 -2.27 -4.37 9.27
CA LEU A 124 -2.54 -5.80 9.18
C LEU A 124 -1.30 -6.61 8.74
N ASP A 125 -0.52 -6.07 7.81
CA ASP A 125 0.70 -6.72 7.33
C ASP A 125 1.78 -6.79 8.43
N GLN A 126 1.91 -5.75 9.24
CA GLN A 126 2.77 -5.79 10.42
C GLN A 126 2.29 -6.81 11.45
N VAL A 127 0.97 -6.84 11.74
CA VAL A 127 0.43 -7.78 12.72
C VAL A 127 0.61 -9.23 12.29
N GLN A 128 0.40 -9.57 11.00
CA GLN A 128 0.64 -10.95 10.54
C GLN A 128 2.12 -11.31 10.66
N PHE A 129 3.03 -10.38 10.34
CA PHE A 129 4.47 -10.59 10.45
C PHE A 129 4.86 -10.86 11.90
N ASP A 130 4.40 -10.04 12.84
CA ASP A 130 4.69 -10.17 14.27
C ASP A 130 4.19 -11.49 14.84
N TYR A 131 2.97 -11.93 14.46
CA TYR A 131 2.48 -13.24 14.88
C TYR A 131 3.33 -14.37 14.31
N HIS A 132 3.75 -14.28 13.05
CA HIS A 132 4.63 -15.28 12.45
C HIS A 132 5.96 -15.37 13.22
N GLU A 133 6.59 -14.25 13.52
CA GLU A 133 7.83 -14.20 14.27
C GLU A 133 7.66 -14.79 15.69
N LYS A 134 6.59 -14.40 16.40
CA LYS A 134 6.25 -14.95 17.73
C LYS A 134 6.03 -16.46 17.69
N ILE A 135 5.39 -16.98 16.64
CA ILE A 135 5.20 -18.43 16.44
C ILE A 135 6.55 -19.12 16.27
N ASN A 136 7.42 -18.60 15.40
CA ASN A 136 8.72 -19.21 15.14
C ASN A 136 9.58 -19.22 16.41
N ARG A 137 9.62 -18.10 17.16
CA ARG A 137 10.30 -18.04 18.47
C ARG A 137 9.73 -19.05 19.47
N ALA A 138 8.40 -19.17 19.54
CA ALA A 138 7.75 -20.10 20.45
C ALA A 138 8.12 -21.57 20.16
N TYR A 139 8.27 -21.93 18.89
CA TYR A 139 8.75 -23.27 18.52
C TYR A 139 10.23 -23.49 18.85
N CYS A 140 11.10 -22.50 18.63
CA CYS A 140 12.53 -22.61 18.94
C CYS A 140 12.81 -22.71 20.44
N ASN A 141 12.00 -22.07 21.28
CA ASN A 141 12.25 -21.99 22.73
C ASN A 141 11.95 -23.30 23.49
N GLY A 142 11.41 -24.34 22.84
CA GLY A 142 11.27 -25.72 23.35
C GLY A 142 10.37 -25.92 24.59
N ASN A 143 10.05 -24.84 25.32
CA ASN A 143 9.35 -24.83 26.61
C ASN A 143 8.06 -23.99 26.57
N GLU A 144 7.62 -23.56 25.38
CA GLU A 144 6.39 -22.79 25.25
C GLU A 144 5.15 -23.68 25.29
N ASN A 145 4.15 -23.24 26.05
CA ASN A 145 2.85 -23.89 26.19
C ASN A 145 2.22 -24.15 24.80
N SER A 146 1.89 -25.41 24.50
CA SER A 146 1.26 -25.82 23.23
C SER A 146 -0.03 -25.04 22.94
N GLN A 147 -0.76 -24.62 23.97
CA GLN A 147 -1.94 -23.78 23.87
C GLN A 147 -1.61 -22.36 23.40
N LYS A 148 -0.50 -21.78 23.87
CA LYS A 148 -0.03 -20.46 23.42
C LYS A 148 0.32 -20.49 21.93
N ILE A 149 1.06 -21.50 21.48
CA ILE A 149 1.39 -21.70 20.06
C ILE A 149 0.12 -21.85 19.21
N ARG A 150 -0.87 -22.61 19.69
CA ARG A 150 -2.17 -22.77 19.00
C ARG A 150 -2.91 -21.44 18.88
N ASN A 151 -2.93 -20.63 19.93
CA ASN A 151 -3.56 -19.32 19.92
C ASN A 151 -2.86 -18.37 18.94
N LEU A 152 -1.52 -18.30 18.98
CA LEU A 152 -0.75 -17.47 18.04
C LEU A 152 -1.03 -17.87 16.59
N ASN A 153 -1.05 -19.16 16.28
CA ASN A 153 -1.41 -19.66 14.94
C ASN A 153 -2.83 -19.23 14.52
N LYS A 154 -3.80 -19.30 15.43
CA LYS A 154 -5.18 -18.85 15.17
C LYS A 154 -5.20 -17.36 14.82
N TRP A 155 -4.49 -16.53 15.57
CA TRP A 155 -4.43 -15.08 15.33
C TRP A 155 -3.71 -14.72 14.04
N TYR A 156 -2.62 -15.41 13.71
CA TYR A 156 -1.94 -15.28 12.43
C TYR A 156 -2.88 -15.57 11.25
N LEU A 157 -3.55 -16.72 11.26
CA LEU A 157 -4.47 -17.11 10.19
C LEU A 157 -5.68 -16.18 10.10
N LEU A 158 -6.18 -15.70 11.25
CA LEU A 158 -7.25 -14.71 11.30
C LEU A 158 -6.81 -13.39 10.67
N THR A 159 -5.59 -12.91 10.96
CA THR A 159 -5.06 -11.67 10.40
C THR A 159 -4.94 -11.77 8.88
N LEU A 160 -4.38 -12.87 8.35
CA LEU A 160 -4.33 -13.11 6.89
C LEU A 160 -5.71 -13.11 6.25
N ARG A 161 -6.71 -13.70 6.91
CA ARG A 161 -8.10 -13.68 6.43
C ARG A 161 -8.67 -12.26 6.42
N ILE A 162 -8.41 -11.47 7.47
CA ILE A 162 -8.86 -10.08 7.53
C ILE A 162 -8.21 -9.24 6.42
N ILE A 163 -6.93 -9.48 6.10
CA ILE A 163 -6.29 -8.84 4.93
C ILE A 163 -7.08 -9.17 3.67
N SER A 164 -7.34 -10.46 3.39
CA SER A 164 -8.12 -10.88 2.21
C SER A 164 -9.50 -10.26 2.15
N THR A 165 -10.23 -10.20 3.28
CA THR A 165 -11.55 -9.55 3.32
C THR A 165 -11.45 -8.04 3.07
N THR A 166 -10.46 -7.36 3.66
CA THR A 166 -10.27 -5.92 3.51
C THR A 166 -9.97 -5.52 2.06
N VAL A 167 -9.05 -6.23 1.40
CA VAL A 167 -8.71 -5.95 0.00
C VAL A 167 -9.86 -6.30 -0.96
N ASN A 168 -10.65 -7.33 -0.64
CA ASN A 168 -11.87 -7.65 -1.39
C ASN A 168 -12.96 -6.57 -1.21
N ASP A 169 -13.11 -6.01 -0.01
CA ASP A 169 -14.01 -4.89 0.24
C ASP A 169 -13.58 -3.66 -0.56
N PHE A 170 -12.28 -3.35 -0.59
CA PHE A 170 -11.75 -2.29 -1.45
C PHE A 170 -12.02 -2.57 -2.93
N ALA A 171 -11.74 -3.77 -3.43
CA ALA A 171 -12.03 -4.13 -4.82
C ALA A 171 -13.52 -4.02 -5.15
N SER A 172 -14.39 -4.40 -4.21
CA SER A 172 -15.84 -4.30 -4.35
C SER A 172 -16.33 -2.85 -4.38
N LEU A 173 -15.75 -1.98 -3.54
CA LEU A 173 -16.05 -0.55 -3.54
C LEU A 173 -15.56 0.11 -4.83
N ALA A 174 -14.33 -0.21 -5.27
CA ALA A 174 -13.73 0.33 -6.49
C ALA A 174 -14.54 0.01 -7.75
N LYS A 175 -15.19 -1.17 -7.80
CA LYS A 175 -16.06 -1.58 -8.91
C LYS A 175 -17.41 -0.85 -8.94
N LYS A 176 -17.88 -0.37 -7.77
CA LYS A 176 -19.24 0.18 -7.61
C LYS A 176 -19.27 1.71 -7.57
N TYR A 177 -18.18 2.34 -7.16
CA TYR A 177 -18.14 3.74 -6.81
C TYR A 177 -16.97 4.46 -7.49
N ASP A 178 -17.17 5.74 -7.78
CA ASP A 178 -16.11 6.64 -8.23
C ASP A 178 -15.11 6.93 -7.09
N ALA A 179 -13.96 7.52 -7.43
CA ALA A 179 -12.88 7.77 -6.48
C ALA A 179 -13.31 8.59 -5.25
N ALA A 180 -14.18 9.60 -5.44
CA ALA A 180 -14.65 10.45 -4.35
C ALA A 180 -15.60 9.69 -3.39
N SER A 181 -16.52 8.89 -3.91
CA SER A 181 -17.42 8.07 -3.09
C SER A 181 -16.68 6.92 -2.43
N PHE A 182 -15.73 6.30 -3.13
CA PHE A 182 -14.83 5.30 -2.58
C PHE A 182 -14.08 5.84 -1.35
N ALA A 183 -13.46 7.01 -1.45
CA ALA A 183 -12.75 7.64 -0.33
C ALA A 183 -13.65 7.89 0.89
N LYS A 184 -14.89 8.36 0.67
CA LYS A 184 -15.87 8.55 1.76
C LYS A 184 -16.28 7.23 2.44
N LEU A 185 -16.29 6.13 1.70
CA LEU A 185 -16.67 4.81 2.21
C LEU A 185 -15.51 4.11 2.92
N LEU A 186 -14.25 4.38 2.53
CA LEU A 186 -13.06 3.87 3.22
C LEU A 186 -13.07 4.18 4.72
N VAL A 187 -13.43 5.41 5.09
CA VAL A 187 -13.52 5.86 6.49
C VAL A 187 -14.54 5.03 7.29
N LYS A 188 -15.61 4.59 6.63
CA LYS A 188 -16.71 3.83 7.26
C LYS A 188 -16.42 2.34 7.37
N LEU A 189 -15.39 1.85 6.68
CA LEU A 189 -15.02 0.44 6.78
C LEU A 189 -14.52 0.15 8.20
N PRO A 190 -15.00 -0.96 8.80
CA PRO A 190 -14.66 -1.29 10.16
C PRO A 190 -13.14 -1.38 10.31
N VAL A 191 -12.63 -0.86 11.43
CA VAL A 191 -11.24 -1.08 11.80
C VAL A 191 -11.10 -2.56 12.15
N PRO A 192 -10.11 -3.26 11.61
CA PRO A 192 -9.81 -4.63 12.00
C PRO A 192 -9.72 -4.76 13.52
N ASN A 193 -10.69 -5.44 14.14
CA ASN A 193 -10.62 -5.69 15.56
C ASN A 193 -9.66 -6.86 15.83
N LEU A 194 -8.44 -6.52 16.23
CA LEU A 194 -7.43 -7.45 16.70
C LEU A 194 -7.13 -7.13 18.18
N ASP A 195 -8.11 -7.41 19.05
CA ASP A 195 -8.08 -7.16 20.52
C ASP A 195 -6.79 -7.66 21.22
N ALA A 196 -6.04 -8.59 20.62
CA ALA A 196 -4.80 -9.14 21.19
C ALA A 196 -3.52 -8.36 20.85
N VAL A 197 -3.58 -7.31 20.02
CA VAL A 197 -2.40 -6.52 19.58
C VAL A 197 -2.17 -5.29 20.47
N ALA A 198 -3.18 -4.85 21.23
CA ALA A 198 -3.10 -3.68 22.13
C ALA A 198 -2.38 -3.97 23.45
N THR A 199 -1.17 -4.54 23.41
CA THR A 199 -0.17 -4.24 24.44
C THR A 199 0.80 -3.21 23.85
N PRO A 200 0.61 -1.92 24.12
CA PRO A 200 1.60 -0.93 23.74
C PRO A 200 2.90 -1.22 24.50
N THR A 201 3.97 -1.55 23.78
CA THR A 201 5.32 -1.28 24.27
C THR A 201 5.54 0.22 24.09
N MET A 202 4.92 1.02 24.96
CA MET A 202 5.23 2.43 25.12
C MET A 202 6.03 2.56 26.40
N ALA A 203 7.29 2.93 26.23
CA ALA A 203 8.25 3.18 27.28
C ALA A 203 7.67 4.11 28.35
N GLN A 204 7.58 3.63 29.59
CA GLN A 204 7.71 4.49 30.76
C GLN A 204 9.19 4.59 31.12
N SER A 205 9.92 5.38 30.32
CA SER A 205 10.97 6.21 30.89
C SER A 205 10.27 7.34 31.64
N VAL A 206 10.69 7.62 32.88
CA VAL A 206 10.80 8.94 33.53
C VAL A 206 10.96 8.75 35.05
N VAL A 207 12.19 9.07 35.49
CA VAL A 207 12.60 9.68 36.77
C VAL A 207 12.83 8.76 37.98
N ARG A 208 14.13 8.47 38.17
CA ARG A 208 14.73 8.27 39.48
C ARG A 208 14.60 9.57 40.29
N LEU A 209 13.94 9.53 41.44
CA LEU A 209 14.13 10.53 42.48
C LEU A 209 15.09 9.94 43.51
N ALA A 210 16.28 10.53 43.60
CA ALA A 210 17.28 10.22 44.62
C ALA A 210 16.71 10.54 46.01
N LYS A 211 17.16 9.77 47.01
CA LYS A 211 16.95 10.07 48.43
C LYS A 211 18.31 10.18 49.10
#